data_AF-A0A359N050-F1
#
_entry.id   AF-A0A359N050-F1
#
_cell.length_a   1.000
_cell.length_b   1.000
_cell.length_c   1.000
_cell.angle_alpha   90.00
_cell.angle_beta   90.00
_cell.angle_gamma   90.00
#
_symmetry.space_group_name_H-M   'P 1'
#
loop_
_entity.id
_entity.type
_entity.pdbx_description
1 polymer ?
#
loop_
_entity_poly.entity_id
_entity_poly.type
_entity_poly.pdbx_seq_one_letter_code
_entity_poly.pdbx_strand_id
1 'polypeptide(L)' 'MAKNDLWITSGHWEHYKEDMYHWQNDEETLCLKPMDCPFGILIYNEKQVSYRDLPIRFNEIGRIFRNEKSGELN' A
#
# COMPACT_ATOMS: atom_id res chain seq x y z
N MET A 1 4.58 -7.17 1.30
CA MET A 1 5.14 -6.75 0.00
C MET A 1 4.04 -6.98 -1.04
N ALA A 2 3.95 -6.14 -2.07
CA ALA A 2 2.96 -6.26 -3.14
C ALA A 2 3.58 -5.87 -4.48
N LYS A 3 2.98 -6.34 -5.58
CA LYS A 3 3.36 -5.91 -6.93
C LYS A 3 3.07 -4.42 -7.12
N ASN A 4 3.85 -3.75 -7.97
CA ASN A 4 3.67 -2.34 -8.35
C ASN A 4 2.23 -2.04 -8.83
N ASP A 5 1.54 -2.99 -9.47
CA ASP A 5 0.15 -2.85 -9.95
C ASP A 5 -0.84 -2.38 -8.87
N LEU A 6 -0.68 -2.83 -7.62
CA LEU A 6 -1.52 -2.38 -6.51
C LEU A 6 -1.33 -0.88 -6.23
N TRP A 7 -0.07 -0.44 -6.28
CA TRP A 7 0.31 0.95 -6.03
C TRP A 7 -0.07 1.86 -7.19
N ILE A 8 -0.02 1.34 -8.43
CA ILE A 8 -0.52 2.05 -9.63
C ILE A 8 -2.03 2.23 -9.52
N THR A 9 -2.77 1.15 -9.25
CA THR A 9 -4.24 1.17 -9.14
C THR A 9 -4.71 2.11 -8.03
N SER A 10 -4.00 2.14 -6.90
CA SER A 10 -4.32 3.03 -5.79
C SER A 10 -3.83 4.47 -5.97
N GLY A 11 -3.12 4.77 -7.06
CA GLY A 11 -2.55 6.10 -7.36
C GLY A 11 -1.26 6.45 -6.62
N HIS A 12 -0.78 5.58 -5.74
CA HIS A 12 0.41 5.83 -4.92
C HIS A 12 1.71 5.74 -5.70
N TRP A 13 1.75 4.92 -6.75
CA TRP A 13 2.97 4.71 -7.53
C TRP A 13 3.53 6.01 -8.10
N GLU A 14 2.69 6.83 -8.72
CA GLU A 14 3.15 8.06 -9.36
C GLU A 14 3.66 9.10 -8.34
N HIS A 15 3.10 9.09 -7.13
CA HIS A 15 3.44 10.06 -6.09
C HIS A 15 4.60 9.63 -5.20
N TYR A 16 4.73 8.34 -4.91
CA TYR A 16 5.60 7.83 -3.86
C TYR A 16 6.64 6.81 -4.33
N LYS A 17 6.73 6.47 -5.62
CA LYS A 17 7.70 5.47 -6.10
C LYS A 17 9.13 5.74 -5.63
N GLU A 18 9.55 7.00 -5.63
CA GLU A 18 10.92 7.40 -5.24
C GLU A 18 11.16 7.23 -3.72
N ASP A 19 10.10 7.40 -2.93
CA ASP A 19 10.11 7.25 -1.47
C ASP A 19 9.74 5.81 -1.03
N MET A 20 9.55 4.89 -1.97
CA MET A 20 9.20 3.49 -1.74
C MET A 20 10.41 2.58 -1.96
N TYR A 21 10.56 1.58 -1.09
CA TYR A 21 11.47 0.48 -1.39
C TYR A 21 10.84 -0.46 -2.41
N HIS A 22 11.44 -0.58 -3.59
CA HIS A 22 11.02 -1.50 -4.63
C HIS A 22 12.22 -2.20 -5.29
N TRP A 23 11.99 -3.42 -5.77
CA TRP A 23 12.95 -4.20 -6.54
C TRP A 23 12.28 -4.68 -7.83
N GLN A 24 13.01 -4.57 -8.92
CA GLN A 24 12.58 -5.04 -10.23
C GLN A 24 13.38 -6.27 -10.61
N ASN A 25 12.70 -7.34 -10.99
CA ASN A 25 13.27 -8.45 -11.74
C ASN A 25 12.77 -8.38 -13.20
N ASP A 26 13.15 -9.36 -14.03
CA ASP A 26 12.82 -9.34 -15.47
C ASP A 26 11.30 -9.42 -15.75
N GLU A 27 10.48 -9.88 -14.80
CA GLU A 27 9.04 -10.13 -15.00
C GLU A 27 8.13 -9.19 -14.19
N GLU A 28 8.58 -8.72 -13.02
CA GLU A 28 7.75 -8.01 -12.06
C GLU A 28 8.53 -7.03 -11.17
N THR A 29 7.81 -6.01 -10.68
CA THR A 29 8.31 -5.07 -9.69
C THR A 29 7.60 -5.30 -8.36
N LEU A 30 8.37 -5.64 -7.33
CA LEU A 30 7.88 -5.87 -5.98
C LEU A 30 8.20 -4.67 -5.10
N CYS A 31 7.23 -4.26 -4.28
CA CYS A 31 7.32 -3.08 -3.44
C CYS A 31 7.03 -3.42 -1.98
N LEU A 32 7.86 -2.90 -1.06
CA LEU A 32 7.47 -2.83 0.35
C LEU A 32 6.36 -1.81 0.54
N LYS A 33 5.55 -2.01 1.57
CA LYS A 33 4.42 -1.12 1.84
C LYS A 33 4.89 0.19 2.49
N PRO A 34 4.65 1.36 1.88
CA PRO A 34 4.84 2.65 2.55
C PRO A 34 3.65 3.04 3.45
N MET A 35 2.52 2.33 3.32
CA MET A 35 1.29 2.52 4.07
C MET A 35 0.36 1.31 3.96
N ASP A 36 -0.67 1.27 4.79
CA ASP A 36 -1.58 0.13 4.93
C ASP A 36 -2.87 0.24 4.11
N CYS A 37 -3.25 1.46 3.71
CA CYS A 37 -4.57 1.74 3.11
C CYS A 37 -4.91 0.85 1.90
N PRO A 38 -4.03 0.63 0.90
CA PRO A 38 -4.37 -0.23 -0.23
C PRO A 38 -4.68 -1.68 0.16
N PHE A 39 -4.00 -2.23 1.18
CA PHE A 39 -4.28 -3.57 1.69
C PHE A 39 -5.62 -3.63 2.42
N GLY A 40 -5.95 -2.59 3.21
CA GLY A 40 -7.25 -2.49 3.86
C GLY A 40 -8.42 -2.49 2.87
N ILE A 41 -8.26 -1.81 1.73
CA ILE A 41 -9.26 -1.81 0.65
C ILE A 41 -9.34 -3.17 -0.05
N LEU A 42 -8.22 -3.88 -0.24
CA LEU A 42 -8.26 -5.25 -0.76
C LEU A 42 -9.07 -6.19 0.15
N ILE A 43 -8.91 -6.07 1.47
CA ILE A 43 -9.69 -6.85 2.44
C ILE A 43 -11.17 -6.48 2.35
N TYR A 44 -11.51 -5.19 2.27
CA TYR A 44 -12.89 -4.76 2.08
C TYR A 44 -13.52 -5.38 0.82
N ASN A 45 -12.77 -5.46 -0.28
CA ASN A 45 -13.22 -6.00 -1.55
C ASN A 45 -13.30 -7.53 -1.61
N GLU A 46 -12.80 -8.26 -0.61
CA GLU A 46 -12.86 -9.73 -0.58
C GLU A 46 -14.30 -10.26 -0.52
N LYS A 47 -15.24 -9.45 0.02
CA LYS A 47 -16.64 -9.82 0.17
C LYS A 47 -17.56 -8.68 -0.28
N GLN A 48 -18.76 -9.04 -0.73
CA GLN A 48 -19.81 -8.05 -0.94
C GLN A 48 -20.27 -7.49 0.41
N VAL A 49 -20.22 -6.17 0.55
CA VAL A 49 -20.62 -5.44 1.76
C VAL A 49 -21.97 -4.75 1.51
N SER A 50 -22.94 -4.99 2.39
CA SER A 50 -24.21 -4.27 2.39
C SER A 50 -24.09 -2.96 3.16
N TYR A 51 -24.92 -1.97 2.81
CA TYR A 51 -25.01 -0.72 3.59
C TYR A 51 -25.34 -0.97 5.07
N ARG A 52 -26.01 -2.09 5.38
CA ARG A 52 -26.37 -2.49 6.75
C ARG A 52 -25.16 -2.93 7.58
N ASP A 53 -24.09 -3.37 6.94
CA ASP A 53 -22.87 -3.83 7.60
C ASP A 53 -21.94 -2.66 7.96
N LEU A 54 -22.24 -1.47 7.44
CA LEU A 54 -21.48 -0.25 7.73
C LEU A 54 -21.87 0.34 9.09
N PRO A 55 -20.91 0.93 9.84
CA PRO A 55 -19.51 1.16 9.46
C PRO A 55 -18.59 -0.05 9.71
N ILE A 56 -17.81 -0.41 8.70
CA ILE A 56 -16.71 -1.37 8.85
C ILE A 56 -15.44 -0.60 9.23
N ARG A 57 -14.70 -1.11 10.22
CA ARG A 57 -13.46 -0.50 10.69
C ARG A 57 -12.36 -1.55 10.73
N PHE A 58 -11.26 -1.27 10.05
CA PHE A 58 -10.05 -2.07 10.09
C PHE A 58 -8.97 -1.34 10.87
N ASN A 59 -8.21 -2.10 11.65
CA ASN A 59 -6.99 -1.63 12.28
C ASN A 59 -5.89 -2.63 11.97
N GLU A 60 -4.72 -2.13 11.64
CA GLU A 60 -3.51 -2.93 11.50
C GLU A 60 -2.40 -2.27 12.33
N ILE A 61 -1.69 -3.07 13.12
CA ILE A 61 -0.40 -2.68 13.68
C ILE A 61 0.67 -3.20 12.72
N GLY A 62 0.73 -2.58 11.55
CA GLY A 62 1.59 -2.95 10.45
C GLY A 62 2.93 -2.24 10.49
N ARG A 63 4.01 -2.91 10.04
CA ARG A 63 5.28 -2.23 9.79
C ARG A 63 5.30 -1.67 8.38
N ILE A 64 5.42 -0.35 8.29
CA ILE A 64 5.58 0.38 7.02
C ILE A 64 7.04 0.76 6.82
N PHE A 65 7.43 0.90 5.55
CA PHE A 65 8.79 1.24 5.16
C PHE A 65 8.76 2.37 4.13
N ARG A 66 9.49 3.45 4.42
CA ARG A 66 9.65 4.60 3.52
C ARG A 66 11.12 4.93 3.40
N ASN A 67 11.53 5.28 2.19
CA ASN A 67 12.89 5.65 1.85
C ASN A 67 13.06 7.17 2.00
N GLU A 68 13.00 7.65 3.24
CA GLU A 68 13.14 9.07 3.57
C GLU A 68 14.60 9.53 3.40
N LYS A 69 14.81 10.81 3.05
CA LYS A 69 16.18 11.34 2.94
C LYS A 69 16.84 11.38 4.31
N SER A 70 18.14 11.09 4.34
CA SER A 70 18.93 11.21 5.57
C SER A 70 18.93 12.67 6.06
N GLY A 71 18.50 12.87 7.30
CA GLY A 71 18.41 14.21 7.91
C GLY A 71 17.07 14.93 7.72
N GLU A 72 16.10 14.29 7.07
CA GLU A 72 14.72 14.79 7.01
C GLU A 72 14.03 14.58 8.37
N LEU A 73 13.29 15.59 8.81
CA LEU A 73 12.57 15.56 10.08
C LEU A 73 11.22 14.89 9.81
N ASN A 74 11.06 13.67 10.34
CA ASN A 74 9.77 12.97 10.33
C ASN A 74 8.73 13.69 11.19
#